data_AF-A0A3B0MQ50-F1
#
_entry.id   AF-A0A3B0MQ50-F1
#
_cell.length_a   1.000
_cell.length_b   1.000
_cell.length_c   1.000
_cell.angle_alpha   90.00
_cell.angle_beta   90.00
_cell.angle_gamma   90.00
#
_symmetry.space_group_name_H-M   'P 1'
#
loop_
_entity.id
_entity.type
_entity.pdbx_description
1 polymer ?
#
loop_
_entity_poly.entity_id
_entity_poly.type
_entity_poly.pdbx_seq_one_letter_code
_entity_poly.pdbx_strand_id
1 'polypeptide(L)' 'MKLHELQQKRQTLATDMRALNEKIGDNAWTDEQRTEWNKAKASLQSIDEKIAREEELRQLDQAVVDEQAA' A
#
# COMPACT_ATOMS: atom_id res chain seq x y z
N MET A 1 13.14 1.95 2.82
CA MET A 1 12.67 1.75 1.44
C MET A 1 12.32 3.10 0.88
N LYS A 2 12.64 3.34 -0.38
CA LYS A 2 12.27 4.58 -1.08
C LYS A 2 10.77 4.56 -1.40
N LEU A 3 10.15 5.73 -1.57
CA LEU A 3 8.70 5.82 -1.86
C LEU A 3 8.27 4.98 -3.07
N HIS A 4 9.05 4.99 -4.16
CA HIS A 4 8.70 4.21 -5.35
C HIS A 4 8.73 2.70 -5.08
N GLU A 5 9.62 2.23 -4.21
CA GLU A 5 9.66 0.82 -3.77
C GLU A 5 8.44 0.47 -2.92
N LEU A 6 8.00 1.39 -2.04
CA LEU A 6 6.78 1.24 -1.24
C LEU A 6 5.55 1.19 -2.16
N GLN A 7 5.44 2.10 -3.12
CA GLN A 7 4.35 2.15 -4.09
C GLN A 7 4.32 0.90 -4.96
N GLN A 8 5.47 0.42 -5.45
CA GLN A 8 5.55 -0.83 -6.21
C GLN A 8 5.10 -2.02 -5.35
N LYS A 9 5.60 -2.13 -4.12
CA LYS A 9 5.21 -3.21 -3.20
C LYS A 9 3.72 -3.19 -2.88
N ARG A 10 3.15 -2.00 -2.64
CA ARG A 10 1.71 -1.81 -2.45
C ARG A 10 0.93 -2.31 -3.66
N GLN A 11 1.36 -1.92 -4.86
CA GLN A 11 0.68 -2.29 -6.10
C GLN A 11 0.72 -3.80 -6.32
N THR A 12 1.88 -4.44 -6.15
CA THR A 12 2.02 -5.90 -6.24
C THR A 12 1.07 -6.59 -5.26
N LEU A 13 1.08 -6.19 -3.99
CA LEU A 13 0.23 -6.79 -2.96
C LEU A 13 -1.26 -6.61 -3.27
N ALA A 14 -1.67 -5.43 -3.74
CA ALA A 14 -3.06 -5.18 -4.14
C ALA A 14 -3.47 -6.02 -5.35
N THR A 15 -2.58 -6.22 -6.32
CA THR A 15 -2.82 -7.14 -7.45
C THR A 15 -2.99 -8.57 -6.96
N ASP A 16 -2.10 -9.05 -6.09
CA ASP A 16 -2.17 -10.41 -5.54
C ASP A 16 -3.45 -10.64 -4.74
N MET A 17 -3.87 -9.67 -3.93
CA MET A 17 -5.14 -9.74 -3.20
C MET A 17 -6.33 -9.84 -4.17
N ARG A 18 -6.39 -9.01 -5.22
CA ARG A 18 -7.46 -9.11 -6.23
C ARG A 18 -7.45 -10.47 -6.92
N ALA A 19 -6.27 -10.97 -7.31
CA ALA A 19 -6.15 -12.28 -7.94
C ALA A 19 -6.61 -13.41 -7.02
N LEU A 20 -6.30 -13.35 -5.71
CA LEU A 20 -6.82 -14.29 -4.72
C LEU A 20 -8.35 -14.24 -4.64
N ASN A 21 -8.92 -13.03 -4.55
CA ASN A 21 -10.36 -12.84 -4.47
C ASN A 21 -11.08 -13.33 -5.74
N GLU A 22 -10.55 -13.03 -6.93
CA GLU A 22 -11.08 -13.50 -8.21
C GLU A 22 -10.98 -15.02 -8.35
N LYS A 23 -9.86 -15.61 -7.92
CA LYS A 23 -9.66 -17.07 -7.94
C LYS A 23 -10.65 -17.81 -7.03
N ILE A 24 -11.00 -17.24 -5.88
CA ILE A 24 -11.99 -17.82 -4.97
C ILE A 24 -13.41 -17.59 -5.50
N GLY A 25 -13.70 -16.39 -6.02
CA GLY A 25 -15.02 -16.00 -6.51
C GLY A 25 -16.08 -16.04 -5.39
N ASP A 26 -17.27 -16.52 -5.72
CA ASP A 26 -18.40 -16.64 -4.78
C ASP A 26 -18.31 -17.86 -3.85
N ASN A 27 -17.22 -18.64 -3.93
CA ASN A 27 -17.03 -19.80 -3.08
C ASN A 27 -16.77 -19.39 -1.62
N ALA A 28 -17.10 -20.29 -0.70
CA ALA A 28 -16.74 -20.13 0.70
C ALA A 28 -15.22 -20.15 0.87
N TRP A 29 -14.70 -19.12 1.52
CA TRP A 29 -13.29 -19.00 1.83
C TRP A 29 -12.86 -20.02 2.89
N THR A 30 -11.71 -20.66 2.68
CA THR A 30 -11.07 -21.46 3.73
C THR A 30 -10.45 -20.56 4.80
N ASP A 31 -10.17 -21.12 5.98
CA ASP A 31 -9.57 -20.36 7.07
C ASP A 31 -8.13 -19.93 6.74
N GLU A 32 -7.39 -20.73 5.96
CA GLU A 32 -6.08 -20.36 5.44
C GLU A 32 -6.18 -19.14 4.52
N GLN A 33 -7.13 -19.15 3.57
CA GLN A 33 -7.33 -18.04 2.63
C GLN A 33 -7.72 -16.75 3.36
N ARG A 34 -8.58 -16.84 4.38
CA ARG A 34 -8.94 -15.69 5.23
C ARG A 34 -7.74 -15.16 5.99
N THR A 35 -6.91 -16.06 6.52
CA THR A 35 -5.70 -15.70 7.26
C THR A 35 -4.69 -14.99 6.35
N GLU A 36 -4.45 -15.52 5.15
CA GLU A 36 -3.58 -14.90 4.14
C GLU A 36 -4.08 -13.52 3.73
N TRP A 37 -5.38 -13.40 3.47
CA TRP A 37 -5.99 -12.11 3.14
C TRP A 37 -5.88 -11.09 4.27
N ASN A 38 -6.14 -11.49 5.51
CA ASN A 38 -6.02 -10.59 6.65
C ASN A 38 -4.58 -10.13 6.84
N LYS A 39 -3.60 -11.01 6.65
CA LYS A 39 -2.18 -10.66 6.67
C LYS A 39 -1.81 -9.69 5.55
N ALA A 40 -2.30 -9.94 4.33
CA ALA A 40 -2.09 -9.07 3.18
C ALA A 40 -2.72 -7.70 3.40
N LYS A 41 -3.96 -7.65 3.91
CA LYS A 41 -4.68 -6.41 4.24
C LYS A 41 -3.94 -5.58 5.28
N ALA A 42 -3.47 -6.20 6.37
CA ALA A 42 -2.68 -5.51 7.40
C ALA A 42 -1.36 -4.96 6.83
N SER A 43 -0.71 -5.73 5.96
CA SER A 43 0.51 -5.28 5.28
C SER A 43 0.25 -4.11 4.33
N LEU A 44 -0.88 -4.13 3.61
CA LEU A 44 -1.31 -3.05 2.71
C LEU A 44 -1.51 -1.75 3.50
N GLN A 45 -2.23 -1.82 4.63
CA GLN A 45 -2.46 -0.68 5.51
C GLN A 45 -1.14 -0.08 6.03
N SER A 46 -0.22 -0.93 6.49
CA SER A 46 1.10 -0.45 6.96
C SER A 46 1.93 0.18 5.84
N ILE A 47 1.80 -0.29 4.60
CA ILE A 47 2.49 0.31 3.45
C ILE A 47 1.84 1.65 3.10
N ASP A 48 0.51 1.73 3.08
CA ASP A 48 -0.23 2.96 2.79
C ASP A 48 0.10 4.06 3.81
N GLU A 49 0.20 3.74 5.11
CA GLU A 49 0.62 4.68 6.16
C GLU A 49 2.04 5.22 5.92
N LYS A 50 2.97 4.36 5.48
CA LYS A 50 4.35 4.78 5.17
C LYS A 50 4.39 5.66 3.93
N ILE A 51 3.62 5.31 2.89
CA ILE A 51 3.50 6.12 1.68
C ILE A 51 2.99 7.51 2.03
N ALA A 52 1.90 7.60 2.78
CA ALA A 52 1.30 8.88 3.17
C ALA A 52 2.29 9.78 3.93
N ARG A 53 3.04 9.21 4.88
CA ARG A 53 4.07 9.95 5.63
C ARG A 53 5.18 10.47 4.71
N GLU A 54 5.67 9.64 3.81
CA GLU A 54 6.76 10.03 2.89
C GLU A 54 6.30 11.07 1.85
N GLU A 55 5.03 11.03 1.46
CA GLU A 55 4.41 12.04 0.59
C GLU A 55 4.23 13.36 1.34
N GLU A 56 3.77 13.33 2.59
CA GLU A 56 3.65 14.52 3.46
C GLU A 56 5.00 15.19 3.66
N LEU A 57 6.05 14.44 4.02
CA LEU A 57 7.41 14.99 4.16
C LEU A 57 7.88 15.67 2.87
N ARG A 58 7.62 15.05 1.72
CA ARG A 58 7.96 15.64 0.43
C ARG A 58 7.22 16.93 0.12
N GLN A 59 5.95 16.99 0.49
CA GLN A 59 5.14 18.21 0.32
C GLN A 59 5.66 19.34 1.21
N LEU A 60 6.03 19.03 2.46
CA LEU A 60 6.65 20.01 3.37
C LEU A 60 7.99 20.51 2.82
N ASP A 61 8.84 19.61 2.33
CA ASP A 61 10.12 19.98 1.70
C ASP A 61 9.91 20.89 0.48
N GLN A 62 8.93 20.57 -0.37
CA GLN A 62 8.60 21.38 -1.54
C GLN A 62 8.07 22.77 -1.14
N ALA A 63 7.22 22.85 -0.12
CA ALA A 63 6.69 24.13 0.36
C ALA A 63 7.80 25.06 0.86
N VAL A 64 8.83 24.52 1.53
CA VAL A 64 10.01 25.29 1.96
C VAL A 64 10.81 25.81 0.76
N VAL A 65 11.00 24.97 -0.27
CA VAL A 65 11.70 25.39 -1.50
C VAL A 65 10.92 26.49 -2.22
N ASP A 66 9.60 26.36 -2.32
CA ASP A 66 8.74 27.34 -2.98
C ASP A 66 8.71 28.68 -2.21
N GLU A 67 8.70 28.65 -0.88
CA GLU A 67 8.80 29.84 -0.03
C GLU A 67 10.13 30.56 -0.21
N GLN A 68 11.24 29.83 -0.36
CA GLN A 68 12.57 30.42 -0.59
C GLN A 68 12.77 30.96 -2.01
N ALA A 69 11.97 30.50 -2.97
CA ALA A 69 12.02 30.93 -4.37
C ALA A 69 11.13 32.14 -4.67
N ALA A 70 10.29 32.57 -3.71
CA ALA A 70 9.39 33.71 -3.79
C ALA A 70 10.00 35.00 -3.22
#